data_AF-A0A1C7NLV7-F1
#
_entry.id   AF-A0A1C7NLV7-F1
#
_cell.length_a   1.000
_cell.length_b   1.000
_cell.length_c   1.000
_cell.angle_alpha   90.00
_cell.angle_beta   90.00
_cell.angle_gamma   90.00
#
_symmetry.space_group_name_H-M   'P 1'
#
loop_
_entity.id
_entity.type
_entity.pdbx_description
1 polymer ?
#
loop_
_entity_poly.entity_id
_entity_poly.type
_entity_poly.pdbx_seq_one_letter_code
_entity_poly.pdbx_strand_id
1 'polypeptide(L)'
;MPQPAKRKRGNDSATESFKEARQKIRTLESSLSDKSNLNNIVEIFKYAKNPNPQTAHAAIHSLGRVFTALLASGDLRKPKHVDENSAKFKVFTWLREQYLDYLKYVRSLLSSDEPGLQLPALNILLANIKSESESVMNNNGSYHFANAVYGPIVKAIITSTNFNEHIRKELVEKYLNVYDDLRHYFLKDAAEIMDQAYQKKETLKKSGNYNSNKKAKLSETEEQQENLRLIASNVLSILEGIRTMPTEASEIDEFWTVNPNMYETKAVQQEKQTDDLLGEGLLSDSESEDEKDTKRDGKKRKHPLLQLRVHKRGFTDCWINLMKMPLTEEMYKRILLILHKRILPHMHEPKLLMDFLTDSYNVGGAVSLLALNGLFTLIVDHNLDYPDFYIKLYSLLDRNVMHVKYRSRFFRLLELFLSSAYLPAALIAAFIKRLARLSLTAPPAASVIIIPFIYNLLKRHPTCMALIHSNTAISESEDPFSMDDMNPYECKAIESSLWEVQTLTQHYYANVSTLAKIFGEQFLKPKYNLEDFLDHTYATFFTTEIDRKRKKEPALAFEKPSTFIWEI
;
A
#
# COMPACT_ATOMS: atom_id res chain seq x y z
N MET A 1 -65.28 -9.26 -5.83
CA MET A 1 -64.91 -8.17 -4.88
C MET A 1 -64.98 -8.75 -3.47
N PRO A 2 -63.98 -8.51 -2.61
CA PRO A 2 -63.65 -7.17 -2.13
C PRO A 2 -62.25 -6.68 -2.54
N GLN A 3 -62.12 -5.35 -2.59
CA GLN A 3 -60.94 -4.60 -3.03
C GLN A 3 -59.81 -4.65 -1.99
N PRO A 4 -58.53 -4.65 -2.40
CA PRO A 4 -57.44 -4.35 -1.48
C PRO A 4 -57.36 -2.84 -1.21
N ALA A 5 -57.26 -2.51 0.07
CA ALA A 5 -57.24 -1.17 0.62
C ALA A 5 -56.14 -0.28 0.01
N LYS A 6 -56.51 0.95 -0.34
CA LYS A 6 -55.58 2.03 -0.70
C LYS A 6 -54.62 2.30 0.46
N ARG A 7 -53.35 1.90 0.33
CA ARG A 7 -52.25 2.48 1.10
C ARG A 7 -52.13 3.95 0.72
N LYS A 8 -52.46 4.82 1.67
CA LYS A 8 -52.35 6.29 1.60
C LYS A 8 -50.93 6.68 1.16
N ARG A 9 -50.82 7.37 0.02
CA ARG A 9 -49.62 8.13 -0.37
C ARG A 9 -49.34 9.18 0.69
N GLY A 10 -48.27 9.00 1.45
CA GLY A 10 -47.66 10.04 2.26
C GLY A 10 -46.22 10.21 1.81
N ASN A 11 -45.99 10.92 0.70
CA ASN A 11 -44.65 11.39 0.30
C ASN A 11 -44.64 12.51 -0.77
N ASP A 12 -45.78 13.07 -1.17
CA ASP A 12 -45.81 14.03 -2.29
C ASP A 12 -45.45 15.48 -1.88
N SER A 13 -45.57 15.87 -0.60
CA SER A 13 -45.28 17.26 -0.17
C SER A 13 -43.78 17.62 -0.04
N ALA A 14 -42.90 16.64 0.19
CA ALA A 14 -41.46 16.89 0.29
C ALA A 14 -40.78 17.01 -1.09
N THR A 15 -41.36 16.39 -2.12
CA THR A 15 -40.80 16.36 -3.49
C THR A 15 -41.15 17.60 -4.31
N GLU A 16 -42.27 18.28 -4.02
CA GLU A 16 -42.63 19.57 -4.63
C GLU A 16 -41.70 20.71 -4.18
N SER A 17 -41.41 20.79 -2.88
CA SER A 17 -40.42 21.73 -2.31
C SER A 17 -39.02 21.58 -2.93
N PHE A 18 -38.62 20.34 -3.25
CA PHE A 18 -37.34 20.05 -3.89
C PHE A 18 -37.24 20.56 -5.33
N LYS A 19 -38.27 20.36 -6.15
CA LYS A 19 -38.29 20.82 -7.55
C LYS A 19 -38.29 22.35 -7.62
N GLU A 20 -39.05 23.00 -6.75
CA GLU A 20 -39.06 24.46 -6.63
C GLU A 20 -37.71 25.02 -6.17
N ALA A 21 -37.07 24.40 -5.17
CA ALA A 21 -35.73 24.79 -4.72
C ALA A 21 -34.70 24.66 -5.85
N ARG A 22 -34.75 23.59 -6.65
CA ARG A 22 -33.84 23.38 -7.78
C ARG A 22 -34.07 24.38 -8.92
N GLN A 23 -35.32 24.74 -9.20
CA GLN A 23 -35.65 25.77 -10.17
C GLN A 23 -35.18 27.15 -9.69
N LYS A 24 -35.38 27.48 -8.41
CA LYS A 24 -34.89 28.73 -7.80
C LYS A 24 -33.36 28.83 -7.85
N ILE A 25 -32.65 27.74 -7.57
CA ILE A 25 -31.18 27.70 -7.70
C ILE A 25 -30.75 27.98 -9.15
N ARG A 26 -31.47 27.44 -10.14
CA ARG A 26 -31.15 27.64 -11.57
C ARG A 26 -31.45 29.06 -12.05
N THR A 27 -32.51 29.70 -11.55
CA THR A 27 -32.81 31.11 -11.85
C THR A 27 -31.81 32.05 -11.16
N LEU A 28 -31.34 31.68 -9.97
CA LEU A 28 -30.28 32.41 -9.26
C LEU A 28 -28.92 32.26 -9.97
N GLU A 29 -28.65 31.11 -10.61
CA GLU A 29 -27.47 30.91 -11.47
C GLU A 29 -27.53 31.79 -12.73
N SER A 30 -28.67 31.84 -13.43
CA SER A 30 -28.79 32.66 -14.64
C SER A 30 -28.68 34.17 -14.38
N SER A 31 -29.18 34.63 -13.24
CA SER A 31 -29.10 36.03 -12.82
C SER A 31 -27.70 36.45 -12.39
N LEU A 32 -26.77 35.51 -12.21
CA LEU A 32 -25.37 35.78 -11.87
C LEU A 32 -24.49 36.13 -13.07
N SER A 33 -25.04 36.07 -14.29
CA SER A 33 -24.36 36.58 -15.49
C SER A 33 -24.17 38.10 -15.44
N ASP A 34 -25.00 38.81 -14.67
CA ASP A 34 -24.88 40.24 -14.42
C ASP A 34 -23.97 40.50 -13.19
N LYS A 35 -22.91 41.29 -13.39
CA LYS A 35 -21.92 41.66 -12.34
C LYS A 35 -22.53 42.36 -11.12
N SER A 36 -23.79 42.79 -11.18
CA SER A 36 -24.54 43.44 -10.09
C SER A 36 -25.16 42.46 -9.09
N ASN A 37 -25.33 41.18 -9.44
CA ASN A 37 -26.13 40.23 -8.64
C ASN A 37 -25.28 39.26 -7.80
N LEU A 38 -24.09 39.70 -7.37
CA LEU A 38 -23.18 38.89 -6.55
C LEU A 38 -23.80 38.42 -5.21
N ASN A 39 -24.81 39.14 -4.71
CA ASN A 39 -25.56 38.77 -3.50
C ASN A 39 -26.26 37.41 -3.62
N ASN A 40 -26.59 36.97 -4.82
CA ASN A 40 -27.27 35.68 -5.04
C ASN A 40 -26.35 34.48 -4.69
N ILE A 41 -25.02 34.66 -4.66
CA ILE A 41 -24.08 33.63 -4.16
C ILE A 41 -24.39 33.29 -2.70
N VAL A 42 -24.69 34.29 -1.87
CA VAL A 42 -25.00 34.10 -0.44
C VAL A 42 -26.33 33.37 -0.27
N GLU A 43 -27.32 33.66 -1.13
CA GLU A 43 -28.60 32.95 -1.11
C GLU A 43 -28.45 31.49 -1.52
N ILE A 44 -27.70 31.21 -2.60
CA ILE A 44 -27.41 29.83 -3.00
C ILE A 44 -26.61 29.10 -1.91
N PHE A 45 -25.72 29.80 -1.20
CA PHE A 45 -24.98 29.22 -0.07
C PHE A 45 -25.88 28.88 1.13
N LYS A 46 -26.94 29.66 1.39
CA LYS A 46 -27.97 29.29 2.37
C LYS A 46 -28.71 28.02 1.95
N TYR A 47 -29.04 27.88 0.67
CA TYR A 47 -29.65 26.65 0.14
C TYR A 47 -28.71 25.44 0.22
N ALA A 48 -27.40 25.65 0.11
CA ALA A 48 -26.40 24.60 0.29
C ALA A 48 -26.41 24.06 1.73
N LYS A 49 -26.56 24.92 2.74
CA LYS A 49 -26.60 24.54 4.17
C LYS A 49 -27.90 23.88 4.64
N ASN A 50 -28.90 23.73 3.77
CA ASN A 50 -30.17 23.10 4.14
C ASN A 50 -29.99 21.58 4.36
N PRO A 51 -30.73 20.97 5.31
CA PRO A 51 -30.58 19.57 5.69
C PRO A 51 -31.00 18.56 4.61
N ASN A 52 -31.62 19.02 3.52
CA ASN A 52 -32.04 18.15 2.43
C ASN A 52 -30.84 17.83 1.51
N PRO A 53 -30.42 16.55 1.40
CA PRO A 53 -29.24 16.16 0.63
C PRO A 53 -29.33 16.53 -0.84
N GLN A 54 -30.50 16.35 -1.43
CA GLN A 54 -30.69 16.62 -2.85
C GLN A 54 -30.64 18.13 -3.17
N THR A 55 -31.15 18.99 -2.28
CA THR A 55 -31.04 20.46 -2.47
C THR A 55 -29.62 20.93 -2.25
N ALA A 56 -28.93 20.37 -1.25
CA ALA A 56 -27.52 20.65 -1.01
C ALA A 56 -26.69 20.26 -2.25
N HIS A 57 -26.90 19.06 -2.79
CA HIS A 57 -26.26 18.59 -4.02
C HIS A 57 -26.46 19.55 -5.20
N ALA A 58 -27.71 19.99 -5.44
CA ALA A 58 -28.01 20.93 -6.53
C ALA A 58 -27.35 22.30 -6.31
N ALA A 59 -27.34 22.81 -5.08
CA ALA A 59 -26.73 24.09 -4.72
C ALA A 59 -25.19 24.05 -4.80
N ILE A 60 -24.56 22.94 -4.41
CA ILE A 60 -23.10 22.80 -4.48
C ILE A 60 -22.63 22.73 -5.94
N HIS A 61 -23.38 22.04 -6.80
CA HIS A 61 -23.10 22.01 -8.24
C HIS A 61 -23.27 23.36 -8.93
N SER A 62 -24.32 24.12 -8.62
CA SER A 62 -24.52 25.46 -9.18
C SER A 62 -23.45 26.43 -8.70
N LEU A 63 -23.10 26.42 -7.41
CA LEU A 63 -21.99 27.20 -6.87
C LEU A 63 -20.66 26.81 -7.52
N GLY A 64 -20.40 25.52 -7.74
CA GLY A 64 -19.19 25.05 -8.41
C GLY A 64 -19.08 25.59 -9.83
N ARG A 65 -20.18 25.62 -10.60
CA ARG A 65 -20.23 26.20 -11.94
C ARG A 65 -19.97 27.70 -11.93
N VAL A 66 -20.63 28.42 -11.02
CA VAL A 66 -20.45 29.86 -10.81
C VAL A 66 -18.99 30.19 -10.51
N PHE A 67 -18.39 29.51 -9.53
CA PHE A 67 -17.00 29.76 -9.16
C PHE A 67 -16.02 29.34 -10.26
N THR A 68 -16.29 28.27 -11.00
CA THR A 68 -15.49 27.88 -12.17
C THR A 68 -15.53 28.96 -13.26
N ALA A 69 -16.71 29.54 -13.52
CA ALA A 69 -16.85 30.66 -14.47
C ALA A 69 -16.12 31.92 -13.99
N LEU A 70 -16.19 32.24 -12.69
CA LEU A 70 -15.48 33.38 -12.08
C LEU A 70 -13.95 33.18 -12.06
N LEU A 71 -13.48 31.93 -11.94
CA LEU A 71 -12.06 31.59 -12.05
C LEU A 71 -11.56 31.72 -13.50
N ALA A 72 -12.38 31.31 -14.47
CA ALA A 72 -12.09 31.46 -15.89
C ALA A 72 -12.09 32.94 -16.34
N SER A 73 -12.97 33.78 -15.76
CA SER A 73 -12.99 35.23 -16.05
C SER A 73 -11.85 36.00 -15.39
N GLY A 74 -11.16 35.40 -14.41
CA GLY A 74 -10.03 36.02 -13.70
C GLY A 74 -10.42 37.05 -12.63
N ASP A 75 -11.72 37.16 -12.30
CA ASP A 75 -12.25 38.10 -11.29
C ASP A 75 -11.81 37.75 -9.85
N LEU A 76 -11.32 36.53 -9.64
CA LEU A 76 -10.74 35.99 -8.39
C LEU A 76 -9.22 36.25 -8.26
N ARG A 77 -8.66 37.19 -9.03
CA ARG A 77 -7.25 37.60 -8.93
C ARG A 77 -7.11 38.88 -8.10
N LYS A 78 -6.03 38.97 -7.30
CA LYS A 78 -5.60 40.27 -6.76
C LYS A 78 -5.34 41.21 -7.94
N PRO A 79 -6.10 42.31 -8.09
CA PRO A 79 -5.84 43.23 -9.17
C PRO A 79 -4.43 43.84 -8.99
N LYS A 80 -3.57 43.73 -10.01
CA LYS A 80 -2.25 44.40 -10.00
C LYS A 80 -2.50 45.91 -10.06
N HIS A 81 -1.81 46.69 -9.19
CA HIS A 81 -1.94 48.15 -9.07
C HIS A 81 -3.33 48.68 -8.62
N VAL A 82 -3.88 48.18 -7.51
CA VAL A 82 -5.06 48.79 -6.89
C VAL A 82 -4.81 49.02 -5.40
N ASP A 83 -5.06 50.23 -4.92
CA ASP A 83 -5.00 50.60 -3.50
C ASP A 83 -5.87 49.67 -2.65
N GLU A 84 -5.39 49.27 -1.47
CA GLU A 84 -6.07 48.37 -0.53
C GLU A 84 -7.48 48.86 -0.13
N ASN A 85 -7.76 50.16 -0.28
CA ASN A 85 -9.06 50.78 0.03
C ASN A 85 -10.05 50.85 -1.14
N SER A 86 -9.67 50.45 -2.36
CA SER A 86 -10.56 50.51 -3.53
C SER A 86 -11.76 49.56 -3.39
N ALA A 87 -12.94 49.99 -3.85
CA ALA A 87 -14.15 49.17 -3.90
C ALA A 87 -13.93 47.84 -4.64
N LYS A 88 -13.09 47.83 -5.68
CA LYS A 88 -12.72 46.61 -6.43
C LYS A 88 -11.91 45.63 -5.57
N PHE A 89 -11.02 46.13 -4.72
CA PHE A 89 -10.24 45.29 -3.80
C PHE A 89 -11.12 44.69 -2.69
N LYS A 90 -12.07 45.47 -2.14
CA LYS A 90 -13.04 44.97 -1.15
C LYS A 90 -13.98 43.91 -1.73
N VAL A 91 -14.50 44.13 -2.94
CA VAL A 91 -15.32 43.13 -3.64
C VAL A 91 -14.51 41.87 -3.94
N PHE A 92 -13.26 42.01 -4.36
CA PHE A 92 -12.34 40.88 -4.56
C PHE A 92 -12.10 40.09 -3.26
N THR A 93 -11.75 40.77 -2.16
CA THR A 93 -11.50 40.13 -0.86
C THR A 93 -12.73 39.40 -0.36
N TRP A 94 -13.90 40.03 -0.45
CA TRP A 94 -15.18 39.41 -0.11
C TRP A 94 -15.48 38.17 -0.97
N LEU A 95 -15.31 38.27 -2.29
CA LEU A 95 -15.59 37.16 -3.21
C LEU A 95 -14.63 35.98 -2.97
N ARG A 96 -13.36 36.27 -2.65
CA ARG A 96 -12.37 35.27 -2.25
C ARG A 96 -12.69 34.64 -0.89
N GLU A 97 -13.17 35.40 0.08
CA GLU A 97 -13.66 34.88 1.36
C GLU A 97 -14.85 33.94 1.16
N GLN A 98 -15.83 34.33 0.33
CA GLN A 98 -16.97 33.48 -0.02
C GLN A 98 -16.53 32.19 -0.72
N TYR A 99 -15.55 32.27 -1.62
CA TYR A 99 -14.98 31.09 -2.26
C TYR A 99 -14.29 30.16 -1.25
N LEU A 100 -13.51 30.71 -0.32
CA LEU A 100 -12.85 29.91 0.73
C LEU A 100 -13.86 29.27 1.68
N ASP A 101 -14.92 29.98 2.05
CA ASP A 101 -16.00 29.46 2.89
C ASP A 101 -16.83 28.40 2.17
N TYR A 102 -17.08 28.58 0.88
CA TYR A 102 -17.64 27.54 0.02
C TYR A 102 -16.75 26.29 0.00
N LEU A 103 -15.45 26.43 -0.24
CA LEU A 103 -14.52 25.30 -0.21
C LEU A 103 -14.46 24.63 1.18
N LYS A 104 -14.53 25.38 2.28
CA LYS A 104 -14.63 24.81 3.64
C LYS A 104 -15.91 23.98 3.79
N TYR A 105 -17.03 24.49 3.30
CA TYR A 105 -18.31 23.79 3.36
C TYR A 105 -18.28 22.49 2.53
N VAL A 106 -17.83 22.54 1.27
CA VAL A 106 -17.74 21.34 0.43
C VAL A 106 -16.76 20.31 1.02
N ARG A 107 -15.67 20.75 1.65
CA ARG A 107 -14.77 19.85 2.41
C ARG A 107 -15.47 19.18 3.59
N SER A 108 -16.29 19.91 4.34
CA SER A 108 -17.04 19.32 5.47
C SER A 108 -18.02 18.23 5.03
N LEU A 109 -18.52 18.30 3.79
CA LEU A 109 -19.40 17.28 3.22
C LEU A 109 -18.70 15.96 2.89
N LEU A 110 -17.37 15.95 2.74
CA LEU A 110 -16.61 14.71 2.58
C LEU A 110 -16.69 13.82 3.84
N SER A 111 -16.86 14.44 5.01
CA SER A 111 -17.04 13.74 6.28
C SER A 111 -18.50 13.37 6.59
N SER A 112 -19.45 13.70 5.71
CA SER A 112 -20.87 13.40 5.94
C SER A 112 -21.21 11.93 5.69
N ASP A 113 -22.24 11.40 6.36
CA ASP A 113 -22.57 9.97 6.33
C ASP A 113 -23.16 9.49 5.01
N GLU A 114 -23.60 10.43 4.15
CA GLU A 114 -24.35 10.10 2.94
C GLU A 114 -23.44 9.97 1.70
N PRO A 115 -23.30 8.76 1.12
CA PRO A 115 -22.41 8.53 -0.03
C PRO A 115 -22.83 9.32 -1.28
N GLY A 116 -24.13 9.64 -1.40
CA GLY A 116 -24.65 10.45 -2.51
C GLY A 116 -24.19 11.91 -2.51
N LEU A 117 -23.73 12.43 -1.37
CA LEU A 117 -23.16 13.78 -1.25
C LEU A 117 -21.64 13.80 -1.35
N GLN A 118 -20.99 12.73 -0.89
CA GLN A 118 -19.53 12.66 -0.83
C GLN A 118 -18.88 12.60 -2.24
N LEU A 119 -19.43 11.80 -3.18
CA LEU A 119 -18.87 11.69 -4.54
C LEU A 119 -18.97 13.00 -5.33
N PRO A 120 -20.14 13.68 -5.38
CA PRO A 120 -20.25 14.96 -6.07
C PRO A 120 -19.39 16.05 -5.42
N ALA A 121 -19.26 16.04 -4.09
CA ALA A 121 -18.36 16.95 -3.38
C ALA A 121 -16.90 16.76 -3.82
N LEU A 122 -16.42 15.52 -3.89
CA LEU A 122 -15.06 15.22 -4.38
C LEU A 122 -14.85 15.69 -5.81
N ASN A 123 -15.78 15.36 -6.72
CA ASN A 123 -15.69 15.72 -8.13
C ASN A 123 -15.69 17.24 -8.34
N ILE A 124 -16.50 17.98 -7.57
CA ILE A 124 -16.53 19.44 -7.63
C ILE A 124 -15.25 20.05 -7.08
N LEU A 125 -14.70 19.52 -5.97
CA LEU A 125 -13.42 19.98 -5.43
C LEU A 125 -12.28 19.79 -6.44
N LEU A 126 -12.21 18.62 -7.08
CA LEU A 126 -11.19 18.33 -8.10
C LEU A 126 -11.36 19.18 -9.36
N ALA A 127 -12.60 19.47 -9.78
CA ALA A 127 -12.88 20.38 -10.88
C ALA A 127 -12.48 21.83 -10.54
N ASN A 128 -12.69 22.27 -9.30
CA ASN A 128 -12.26 23.59 -8.83
C ASN A 128 -10.73 23.73 -8.79
N ILE A 129 -10.02 22.68 -8.38
CA ILE A 129 -8.54 22.67 -8.43
C ILE A 129 -8.05 22.78 -9.87
N LYS A 130 -8.70 22.07 -10.80
CA LYS A 130 -8.37 22.15 -12.22
C LYS A 130 -8.57 23.57 -12.78
N SER A 131 -9.72 24.19 -12.51
CA SER A 131 -9.98 25.55 -12.98
C SER A 131 -9.09 26.61 -12.33
N GLU A 132 -8.75 26.46 -11.05
CA GLU A 132 -7.82 27.37 -10.35
C GLU A 132 -6.38 27.24 -10.90
N SER A 133 -5.89 26.01 -11.09
CA SER A 133 -4.56 25.77 -11.66
C SER A 133 -4.47 26.28 -13.10
N GLU A 134 -5.44 25.98 -13.97
CA GLU A 134 -5.48 26.48 -15.35
C GLU A 134 -5.52 28.01 -15.41
N SER A 135 -6.32 28.66 -14.56
CA SER A 135 -6.41 30.13 -14.50
C SER A 135 -5.07 30.76 -14.09
N VAL A 136 -4.37 30.19 -13.11
CA VAL A 136 -3.04 30.70 -12.71
C VAL A 136 -1.99 30.42 -13.79
N MET A 137 -2.03 29.25 -14.43
CA MET A 137 -1.09 28.85 -15.47
C MET A 137 -1.22 29.69 -16.74
N ASN A 138 -2.45 29.97 -17.18
CA ASN A 138 -2.72 30.86 -18.33
C ASN A 138 -2.22 32.28 -18.07
N ASN A 139 -2.23 32.73 -16.82
CA ASN A 139 -1.85 34.09 -16.45
C ASN A 139 -0.36 34.28 -16.17
N ASN A 140 0.31 33.28 -15.58
CA ASN A 140 1.73 33.36 -15.22
C ASN A 140 2.65 32.82 -16.33
N GLY A 141 2.12 32.06 -17.30
CA GLY A 141 2.93 31.44 -18.35
C GLY A 141 3.86 30.34 -17.85
N SER A 142 3.68 29.87 -16.61
CA SER A 142 4.44 28.81 -15.98
C SER A 142 3.51 27.76 -15.39
N TYR A 143 3.97 26.51 -15.29
CA TYR A 143 3.22 25.46 -14.62
C TYR A 143 2.97 25.81 -13.14
N HIS A 144 1.73 25.65 -12.67
CA HIS A 144 1.33 25.91 -11.30
C HIS A 144 0.21 24.95 -10.88
N PHE A 145 0.42 24.24 -9.78
CA PHE A 145 -0.61 23.42 -9.15
C PHE A 145 -1.11 24.10 -7.87
N ALA A 146 -2.43 24.17 -7.70
CA ALA A 146 -3.10 24.83 -6.58
C ALA A 146 -3.03 24.00 -5.28
N ASN A 147 -1.81 23.74 -4.79
CA ASN A 147 -1.58 22.90 -3.61
C ASN A 147 -2.20 23.46 -2.32
N ALA A 148 -2.37 24.78 -2.25
CA ALA A 148 -3.01 25.46 -1.12
C ALA A 148 -4.48 25.03 -0.92
N VAL A 149 -5.16 24.63 -2.00
CA VAL A 149 -6.53 24.11 -1.95
C VAL A 149 -6.53 22.58 -1.86
N TYR A 150 -5.58 21.92 -2.54
CA TYR A 150 -5.47 20.46 -2.55
C TYR A 150 -5.08 19.87 -1.19
N GLY A 151 -4.05 20.40 -0.51
CA GLY A 151 -3.58 19.86 0.77
C GLY A 151 -4.66 19.78 1.86
N PRO A 152 -5.50 20.80 2.05
CA PRO A 152 -6.63 20.71 2.97
C PRO A 152 -7.71 19.68 2.58
N ILE A 153 -7.86 19.37 1.29
CA ILE A 153 -8.76 18.31 0.82
C ILE A 153 -8.17 16.95 1.16
N VAL A 154 -6.87 16.76 0.89
CA VAL A 154 -6.13 15.56 1.28
C VAL A 154 -6.22 15.33 2.79
N LYS A 155 -6.06 16.38 3.59
CA LYS A 155 -6.26 16.34 5.04
C LYS A 155 -7.66 15.85 5.41
N ALA A 156 -8.70 16.44 4.83
CA ALA A 156 -10.09 16.04 5.11
C ALA A 156 -10.35 14.57 4.76
N ILE A 157 -9.82 14.08 3.64
CA ILE A 157 -9.93 12.69 3.21
C ILE A 157 -9.24 11.76 4.22
N ILE A 158 -8.00 12.06 4.59
CA ILE A 158 -7.20 11.22 5.49
C ILE A 158 -7.78 11.18 6.91
N THR A 159 -8.33 12.30 7.40
CA THR A 159 -8.96 12.39 8.73
C THR A 159 -10.43 11.94 8.77
N SER A 160 -11.00 11.57 7.62
CA SER A 160 -12.42 11.21 7.57
C SER A 160 -12.70 9.91 8.33
N THR A 161 -13.72 9.94 9.19
CA THR A 161 -14.19 8.78 9.96
C THR A 161 -15.01 7.82 9.09
N ASN A 162 -15.76 8.37 8.13
CA ASN A 162 -16.66 7.64 7.24
C ASN A 162 -16.12 7.57 5.81
N PHE A 163 -14.91 7.01 5.67
CA PHE A 163 -14.30 6.80 4.35
C PHE A 163 -14.94 5.60 3.65
N ASN A 164 -16.03 5.85 2.92
CA ASN A 164 -16.77 4.85 2.17
C ASN A 164 -15.91 4.21 1.06
N GLU A 165 -16.02 2.88 0.89
CA GLU A 165 -15.28 2.13 -0.14
C GLU A 165 -15.51 2.67 -1.56
N HIS A 166 -16.70 3.22 -1.82
CA HIS A 166 -17.04 3.83 -3.11
C HIS A 166 -16.22 5.08 -3.42
N ILE A 167 -16.00 5.97 -2.44
CA ILE A 167 -15.14 7.16 -2.61
C ILE A 167 -13.71 6.74 -2.83
N ARG A 168 -13.24 5.75 -2.06
CA ARG A 168 -11.88 5.20 -2.23
C ARG A 168 -11.67 4.68 -3.64
N LYS A 169 -12.59 3.87 -4.16
CA LYS A 169 -12.50 3.34 -5.52
C LYS A 169 -12.51 4.46 -6.55
N GLU A 170 -13.41 5.43 -6.42
CA GLU A 170 -13.46 6.56 -7.36
C GLU A 170 -12.16 7.40 -7.32
N LEU A 171 -11.65 7.73 -6.14
CA LEU A 171 -10.40 8.47 -5.97
C LEU A 171 -9.19 7.72 -6.54
N VAL A 172 -9.08 6.43 -6.23
CA VAL A 172 -7.93 5.62 -6.62
C VAL A 172 -7.98 5.24 -8.09
N GLU A 173 -9.10 4.69 -8.56
CA GLU A 173 -9.22 4.14 -9.92
C GLU A 173 -9.33 5.23 -10.98
N LYS A 174 -10.08 6.31 -10.73
CA LYS A 174 -10.27 7.37 -11.74
C LYS A 174 -9.23 8.48 -11.69
N TYR A 175 -8.64 8.74 -10.52
CA TYR A 175 -7.73 9.88 -10.35
C TYR A 175 -6.29 9.46 -10.06
N LEU A 176 -6.00 8.80 -8.93
CA LEU A 176 -4.62 8.55 -8.50
C LEU A 176 -3.86 7.53 -9.36
N ASN A 177 -4.54 6.56 -9.96
CA ASN A 177 -3.91 5.59 -10.88
C ASN A 177 -3.72 6.14 -12.30
N VAL A 178 -4.46 7.19 -12.66
CA VAL A 178 -4.50 7.77 -14.01
C VAL A 178 -3.57 8.98 -14.09
N TYR A 179 -3.66 9.91 -13.13
CA TYR A 179 -2.95 11.18 -13.19
C TYR A 179 -1.77 11.27 -12.24
N ASP A 180 -0.59 11.52 -12.79
CA ASP A 180 0.67 11.53 -12.05
C ASP A 180 0.88 12.80 -11.21
N ASP A 181 0.34 13.95 -11.64
CA ASP A 181 0.39 15.20 -10.88
C ASP A 181 -0.37 15.06 -9.56
N LEU A 182 -1.64 14.63 -9.64
CA LEU A 182 -2.46 14.36 -8.46
C LEU A 182 -1.81 13.34 -7.55
N ARG A 183 -1.26 12.25 -8.09
CA ARG A 183 -0.55 11.25 -7.29
C ARG A 183 0.66 11.83 -6.56
N HIS A 184 1.49 12.63 -7.24
CA HIS A 184 2.67 13.23 -6.61
C HIS A 184 2.31 14.19 -5.48
N TYR A 185 1.40 15.14 -5.75
CA TYR A 185 0.98 16.10 -4.73
C TYR A 185 0.23 15.41 -3.59
N PHE A 186 -0.53 14.36 -3.87
CA PHE A 186 -1.20 13.57 -2.83
C PHE A 186 -0.19 12.94 -1.88
N LEU A 187 0.83 12.27 -2.42
CA LEU A 187 1.87 11.62 -1.61
C LEU A 187 2.65 12.64 -0.78
N LYS A 188 2.97 13.80 -1.37
CA LYS A 188 3.65 14.90 -0.68
C LYS A 188 2.81 15.45 0.47
N ASP A 189 1.57 15.84 0.20
CA ASP A 189 0.69 16.42 1.21
C ASP A 189 0.36 15.41 2.31
N ALA A 190 0.13 14.13 1.95
CA ALA A 190 -0.06 13.06 2.92
C ALA A 190 1.16 12.89 3.83
N ALA A 191 2.37 12.93 3.27
CA ALA A 191 3.60 12.85 4.05
C ALA A 191 3.74 14.03 5.04
N GLU A 192 3.46 15.26 4.60
CA GLU A 192 3.50 16.46 5.45
C GLU A 192 2.45 16.41 6.57
N ILE A 193 1.21 15.98 6.25
CA ILE A 193 0.12 15.86 7.23
C ILE A 193 0.45 14.78 8.28
N MET A 194 1.00 13.65 7.85
CA MET A 194 1.43 12.59 8.76
C MET A 194 2.57 13.07 9.67
N ASP A 195 3.57 13.76 9.13
CA ASP A 195 4.67 14.29 9.94
C ASP A 195 4.18 15.32 10.96
N GLN A 196 3.30 16.25 10.56
CA GLN A 196 2.67 17.20 11.49
C GLN A 196 1.88 16.50 12.60
N ALA A 197 1.13 15.45 12.27
CA ALA A 197 0.36 14.68 13.25
C ALA A 197 1.29 13.91 14.22
N TYR A 198 2.43 13.42 13.73
CA TYR A 198 3.44 12.76 14.55
C TYR A 198 4.20 13.73 15.46
N GLN A 199 4.65 14.87 14.94
CA GLN A 199 5.34 15.89 15.71
C GLN A 199 4.46 16.45 16.84
N LYS A 200 3.16 16.65 16.58
CA LYS A 200 2.20 17.06 17.62
C LYS A 200 2.20 16.07 18.79
N LYS A 201 2.25 14.77 18.52
CA LYS A 201 2.37 13.71 19.54
C LYS A 201 3.70 13.79 20.30
N GLU A 202 4.83 14.00 19.61
CA GLU A 202 6.13 14.12 20.29
C GLU A 202 6.23 15.36 21.19
N THR A 203 5.72 16.51 20.75
CA THR A 203 5.74 17.74 21.54
C THR A 203 4.95 17.60 22.84
N LEU A 204 3.84 16.85 22.82
CA LEU A 204 3.02 16.56 23.99
C LEU A 204 3.72 15.59 24.97
N LYS A 205 4.47 14.61 24.46
CA LYS A 205 5.30 13.74 25.30
C LYS A 205 6.42 14.51 26.02
N LYS A 206 7.09 15.44 25.32
CA LYS A 206 8.17 16.26 25.90
C LYS A 206 7.66 17.29 26.92
N SER A 207 6.45 17.85 26.72
CA SER A 207 5.81 18.75 27.70
C SER A 207 5.22 18.02 28.92
N GLY A 208 5.15 16.68 28.90
CA GLY A 208 4.54 15.86 29.96
C GLY A 208 5.37 15.69 31.24
N ASN A 209 6.60 16.20 31.30
CA ASN A 209 7.47 16.08 32.48
C ASN A 209 7.21 17.12 33.59
N TYR A 210 6.32 18.11 33.38
CA TYR A 210 5.90 19.05 34.42
C TYR A 210 4.40 18.91 34.72
N ASN A 211 4.14 18.51 35.97
CA ASN A 211 2.87 18.41 36.70
C ASN A 211 1.59 18.92 36.01
N SER A 212 0.63 18.00 35.76
CA SER A 212 -0.83 18.20 35.97
C SER A 212 -1.66 16.99 35.48
N ASN A 213 -2.58 16.55 36.35
CA ASN A 213 -3.79 15.73 36.18
C ASN A 213 -3.75 14.48 35.25
N LYS A 214 -3.59 13.30 35.86
CA LYS A 214 -3.46 11.96 35.23
C LYS A 214 -4.73 11.38 34.57
N LYS A 215 -5.94 11.82 34.93
CA LYS A 215 -7.21 11.19 34.47
C LYS A 215 -7.79 11.78 33.17
N ALA A 216 -7.72 13.10 32.96
CA ALA A 216 -8.16 13.74 31.71
C ALA A 216 -7.16 13.54 30.55
N LYS A 217 -5.87 13.36 30.87
CA LYS A 217 -4.81 13.07 29.89
C LYS A 217 -4.92 11.68 29.26
N LEU A 218 -5.46 10.67 29.97
CA LEU A 218 -5.58 9.32 29.41
C LEU A 218 -6.60 9.29 28.26
N SER A 219 -7.77 9.89 28.44
CA SER A 219 -8.82 9.95 27.41
C SER A 219 -8.39 10.76 26.18
N GLU A 220 -7.76 11.93 26.37
CA GLU A 220 -7.25 12.74 25.25
C GLU A 220 -6.10 12.05 24.50
N THR A 221 -5.28 11.25 25.20
CA THR A 221 -4.19 10.49 24.56
C THR A 221 -4.73 9.29 23.78
N GLU A 222 -5.79 8.63 24.26
CA GLU A 222 -6.46 7.53 23.58
C GLU A 222 -7.18 8.02 22.32
N GLU A 223 -7.96 9.10 22.39
CA GLU A 223 -8.61 9.70 21.21
C GLU A 223 -7.58 10.15 20.15
N GLN A 224 -6.44 10.71 20.57
CA GLN A 224 -5.37 11.07 19.64
C GLN A 224 -4.69 9.85 19.02
N GLN A 225 -4.53 8.75 19.77
CA GLN A 225 -4.02 7.50 19.23
C GLN A 225 -5.00 6.86 18.25
N GLU A 226 -6.30 6.93 18.53
CA GLU A 226 -7.35 6.48 17.61
C GLU A 226 -7.38 7.32 16.33
N ASN A 227 -7.27 8.64 16.44
CA ASN A 227 -7.17 9.52 15.28
C ASN A 227 -5.92 9.20 14.43
N LEU A 228 -4.77 8.94 15.05
CA LEU A 228 -3.57 8.53 14.32
C LEU A 228 -3.72 7.15 13.66
N ARG A 229 -4.39 6.21 14.34
CA ARG A 229 -4.70 4.89 13.78
C ARG A 229 -5.66 4.99 12.60
N LEU A 230 -6.67 5.84 12.69
CA LEU A 230 -7.62 6.12 11.62
C LEU A 230 -6.93 6.74 10.40
N ILE A 231 -6.06 7.73 10.63
CA ILE A 231 -5.22 8.32 9.59
C ILE A 231 -4.40 7.23 8.90
N ALA A 232 -3.72 6.38 9.67
CA ALA A 232 -2.89 5.32 9.13
C ALA A 232 -3.71 4.27 8.35
N SER A 233 -4.90 3.90 8.83
CA SER A 233 -5.75 2.90 8.16
C SER A 233 -6.34 3.42 6.84
N ASN A 234 -6.74 4.68 6.80
CA ASN A 234 -7.23 5.36 5.61
C ASN A 234 -6.11 5.50 4.57
N VAL A 235 -4.94 6.01 4.99
CA VAL A 235 -3.77 6.16 4.10
C VAL A 235 -3.32 4.80 3.56
N LEU A 236 -3.19 3.78 4.42
CA LEU A 236 -2.82 2.44 3.97
C LEU A 236 -3.82 1.88 2.95
N SER A 237 -5.12 2.08 3.18
CA SER A 237 -6.16 1.62 2.24
C SER A 237 -6.08 2.33 0.89
N ILE A 238 -5.72 3.61 0.86
CA ILE A 238 -5.51 4.36 -0.38
C ILE A 238 -4.24 3.88 -1.08
N LEU A 239 -3.12 3.78 -0.37
CA LEU A 239 -1.83 3.36 -0.92
C LEU A 239 -1.87 1.92 -1.45
N GLU A 240 -2.59 1.01 -0.79
CA GLU A 240 -2.81 -0.34 -1.31
C GLU A 240 -3.59 -0.34 -2.63
N GLY A 241 -4.44 0.66 -2.84
CA GLY A 241 -5.19 0.85 -4.08
C GLY A 241 -4.33 1.34 -5.26
N ILE A 242 -3.20 2.00 -5.00
CA ILE A 242 -2.35 2.59 -6.04
C ILE A 242 -1.55 1.49 -6.75
N ARG A 243 -1.95 1.10 -7.95
CA ARG A 243 -1.32 -0.01 -8.71
C ARG A 243 -0.29 0.46 -9.72
N THR A 244 -0.43 1.69 -10.21
CA THR A 244 0.44 2.29 -11.22
C THR A 244 1.38 3.27 -10.54
N MET A 245 2.64 2.87 -10.42
CA MET A 245 3.72 3.77 -10.02
C MET A 245 4.78 3.74 -11.12
N PRO A 246 5.25 4.90 -11.58
CA PRO A 246 6.18 4.99 -12.69
C PRO A 246 7.48 4.31 -12.28
N THR A 247 7.91 3.37 -13.11
CA THR A 247 9.22 2.75 -13.06
C THR A 247 10.18 3.46 -14.01
N GLU A 248 9.66 4.00 -15.12
CA GLU A 248 10.39 4.78 -16.11
C GLU A 248 9.90 6.23 -16.17
N ALA A 249 10.76 7.13 -16.65
CA ALA A 249 10.39 8.55 -16.83
C ALA A 249 9.41 8.76 -18.01
N SER A 250 9.36 7.80 -18.95
CA SER A 250 8.47 7.83 -20.11
C SER A 250 7.03 7.45 -19.77
N GLU A 251 6.83 6.75 -18.65
CA GLU A 251 5.51 6.40 -18.11
C GLU A 251 4.85 7.59 -17.39
N ILE A 252 5.52 8.76 -17.34
CA ILE A 252 4.95 9.99 -16.81
C ILE A 252 4.37 10.82 -17.96
N ASP A 253 3.16 10.48 -18.38
CA ASP A 253 2.52 11.03 -19.58
C ASP A 253 1.16 11.68 -19.31
N GLU A 254 0.37 11.14 -18.38
CA GLU A 254 -0.97 11.61 -18.06
C GLU A 254 -1.00 12.60 -16.87
N PHE A 255 -1.36 13.85 -17.17
CA PHE A 255 -1.51 14.95 -16.19
C PHE A 255 -2.96 15.42 -16.13
N TRP A 256 -3.50 15.63 -14.93
CA TRP A 256 -4.90 16.08 -14.75
C TRP A 256 -5.13 17.52 -15.20
N THR A 257 -4.13 18.36 -14.99
CA THR A 257 -4.13 19.80 -15.31
C THR A 257 -3.71 20.03 -16.77
N VAL A 258 -2.50 20.52 -17.00
CA VAL A 258 -1.89 20.68 -18.32
C VAL A 258 -0.47 20.14 -18.23
N ASN A 259 -0.03 19.41 -19.26
CA ASN A 259 1.31 18.83 -19.29
C ASN A 259 2.37 19.94 -19.11
N PRO A 260 3.25 19.85 -18.11
CA PRO A 260 4.32 20.82 -17.87
C PRO A 260 5.18 21.13 -19.11
N ASN A 261 5.31 20.17 -20.03
CA ASN A 261 6.06 20.33 -21.29
C ASN A 261 5.53 21.48 -22.16
N MET A 262 4.23 21.80 -22.12
CA MET A 262 3.65 22.88 -22.95
C MET A 262 4.17 24.26 -22.57
N TYR A 263 4.53 24.47 -21.30
CA TYR A 263 5.08 25.74 -20.82
C TYR A 263 6.60 25.81 -20.95
N GLU A 264 7.31 24.68 -20.91
CA GLU A 264 8.74 24.64 -21.25
C GLU A 264 8.99 25.12 -22.68
N THR A 265 8.12 24.80 -23.65
CA THR A 265 8.21 25.30 -25.04
C THR A 265 7.95 26.81 -25.20
N LYS A 266 7.13 27.43 -24.34
CA LYS A 266 6.79 28.86 -24.43
C LYS A 266 7.88 29.76 -23.86
N ALA A 267 8.58 29.32 -22.81
CA ALA A 267 9.75 30.03 -22.27
C ALA A 267 10.88 30.14 -23.32
N VAL A 268 11.07 29.10 -24.13
CA VAL A 268 12.09 29.04 -25.20
C VAL A 268 11.82 30.04 -26.35
N GLN A 269 10.57 30.45 -26.57
CA GLN A 269 10.26 31.46 -27.60
C GLN A 269 10.52 32.90 -27.14
N GLN A 270 10.48 33.16 -25.82
CA GLN A 270 10.81 34.49 -25.27
C GLN A 270 12.33 34.70 -25.15
N GLU A 271 13.10 33.69 -24.76
CA GLU A 271 14.57 33.79 -24.67
C GLU A 271 15.24 33.98 -26.04
N LYS A 272 14.70 33.38 -27.11
CA LYS A 272 15.24 33.58 -28.47
C LYS A 272 15.05 34.99 -29.02
N GLN A 273 14.09 35.77 -28.52
CA GLN A 273 13.92 37.17 -28.92
C GLN A 273 14.85 38.11 -28.16
N THR A 274 15.36 37.71 -27.00
CA THR A 274 16.28 38.54 -26.21
C THR A 274 17.75 38.34 -26.59
N ASP A 275 18.10 37.16 -27.14
CA ASP A 275 19.49 36.85 -27.55
C ASP A 275 19.89 37.44 -28.92
N ASP A 276 18.95 37.86 -29.77
CA ASP A 276 19.25 38.52 -31.06
C ASP A 276 19.55 40.04 -30.92
N LEU A 277 19.50 40.60 -29.71
CA LEU A 277 19.65 42.05 -29.46
C LEU A 277 20.99 42.44 -28.77
N LEU A 278 21.86 41.49 -28.41
CA LEU A 278 23.15 41.80 -27.78
C LEU A 278 24.30 41.11 -28.52
N GLY A 279 24.78 41.81 -29.54
CA GLY A 279 25.96 41.42 -30.32
C GLY A 279 27.30 41.68 -29.61
N GLU A 280 28.29 40.94 -30.12
CA GLU A 280 29.71 41.29 -30.27
C GLU A 280 30.60 41.59 -29.04
N GLY A 281 31.63 40.73 -28.89
CA GLY A 281 33.00 41.17 -28.62
C GLY A 281 33.53 40.97 -27.19
N LEU A 282 34.38 39.94 -26.99
CA LEU A 282 35.81 40.10 -26.64
C LEU A 282 36.44 38.76 -26.19
N LEU A 283 37.58 38.49 -26.82
CA LEU A 283 38.53 37.39 -26.61
C LEU A 283 39.19 37.43 -25.23
N SER A 284 39.53 36.24 -24.68
CA SER A 284 40.85 35.97 -24.10
C SER A 284 41.02 34.48 -23.83
N ASP A 285 41.92 33.86 -24.61
CA ASP A 285 42.53 32.56 -24.38
C ASP A 285 43.24 32.47 -23.02
N SER A 286 43.14 31.29 -22.41
CA SER A 286 44.28 30.62 -21.79
C SER A 286 43.94 29.13 -21.67
N GLU A 287 44.38 28.37 -22.67
CA GLU A 287 44.40 26.92 -22.71
C GLU A 287 45.41 26.36 -21.68
N SER A 288 44.96 25.37 -20.93
CA SER A 288 45.82 24.27 -20.48
C SER A 288 44.97 23.00 -20.62
N GLU A 289 45.29 22.24 -21.67
CA GLU A 289 44.64 21.00 -22.08
C GLU A 289 44.83 19.90 -21.02
N ASP A 290 43.72 19.31 -20.62
CA ASP A 290 43.63 17.87 -20.38
C ASP A 290 42.28 17.42 -20.98
N GLU A 291 42.33 17.10 -22.27
CA GLU A 291 41.22 16.58 -23.03
C GLU A 291 40.91 15.13 -22.62
N LYS A 292 39.67 14.87 -22.17
CA LYS A 292 38.67 14.03 -22.87
C LYS A 292 37.52 13.65 -21.92
N ASP A 293 36.56 14.57 -21.78
CA ASP A 293 35.14 14.37 -22.14
C ASP A 293 34.31 15.57 -21.63
N THR A 294 34.56 16.72 -22.23
CA THR A 294 33.67 17.88 -22.19
C THR A 294 32.79 17.89 -23.42
N LYS A 295 31.63 17.23 -23.33
CA LYS A 295 30.40 17.81 -23.87
C LYS A 295 29.52 18.20 -22.69
N ARG A 296 29.76 19.40 -22.18
CA ARG A 296 28.81 20.13 -21.33
C ARG A 296 27.61 20.53 -22.20
N ASP A 297 26.76 19.56 -22.52
CA ASP A 297 25.37 19.87 -22.85
C ASP A 297 24.73 20.40 -21.56
N GLY A 298 24.31 21.66 -21.56
CA GLY A 298 23.45 22.20 -20.53
C GLY A 298 22.16 21.38 -20.46
N LYS A 299 22.14 20.34 -19.61
CA LYS A 299 20.92 19.58 -19.31
C LYS A 299 19.95 20.52 -18.60
N LYS A 300 19.12 21.18 -19.41
CA LYS A 300 17.97 21.99 -19.03
C LYS A 300 17.26 21.31 -17.85
N ARG A 301 17.06 22.02 -16.74
CA ARG A 301 16.40 21.48 -15.54
C ARG A 301 14.94 21.19 -15.90
N LYS A 302 14.65 19.96 -16.34
CA LYS A 302 13.27 19.49 -16.56
C LYS A 302 12.44 19.77 -15.31
N HIS A 303 11.19 20.19 -15.49
CA HIS A 303 10.29 20.47 -14.37
C HIS A 303 10.30 19.32 -13.33
N PRO A 304 10.27 19.60 -12.01
CA PRO A 304 10.38 18.58 -10.96
C PRO A 304 9.40 17.41 -11.12
N LEU A 305 8.19 17.66 -11.65
CA LEU A 305 7.18 16.63 -11.89
C LEU A 305 7.52 15.65 -13.02
N LEU A 306 8.39 16.02 -13.96
CA LEU A 306 8.88 15.14 -15.02
C LEU A 306 10.06 14.28 -14.56
N GLN A 307 10.57 14.54 -13.35
CA GLN A 307 11.69 13.79 -12.79
C GLN A 307 11.17 12.61 -11.97
N LEU A 308 11.45 11.39 -12.44
CA LEU A 308 11.14 10.16 -11.72
C LEU A 308 11.65 10.17 -10.26
N ARG A 309 12.82 10.80 -10.02
CA ARG A 309 13.41 10.93 -8.68
C ARG A 309 12.47 11.63 -7.69
N VAL A 310 11.73 12.64 -8.15
CA VAL A 310 10.83 13.44 -7.30
C VAL A 310 9.58 12.63 -6.93
N HIS A 311 9.05 11.83 -7.85
CA HIS A 311 7.97 10.87 -7.58
C HIS A 311 8.41 9.78 -6.60
N LYS A 312 9.57 9.16 -6.83
CA LYS A 312 10.13 8.15 -5.93
C LYS A 312 10.43 8.70 -4.53
N ARG A 313 10.91 9.94 -4.43
CA ARG A 313 11.14 10.61 -3.14
C ARG A 313 9.84 10.86 -2.39
N GLY A 314 8.82 11.45 -3.03
CA GLY A 314 7.51 11.68 -2.41
C GLY A 314 6.86 10.38 -1.94
N PHE A 315 7.01 9.29 -2.72
CA PHE A 315 6.58 7.96 -2.32
C PHE A 315 7.33 7.44 -1.10
N THR A 316 8.65 7.56 -1.09
CA THR A 316 9.52 7.13 0.03
C THR A 316 9.15 7.86 1.32
N ASP A 317 9.03 9.19 1.27
CA ASP A 317 8.70 10.02 2.43
C ASP A 317 7.31 9.67 3.00
N CYS A 318 6.32 9.44 2.11
CA CYS A 318 4.97 9.03 2.51
C CYS A 318 4.97 7.69 3.23
N TRP A 319 5.63 6.66 2.68
CA TRP A 319 5.68 5.33 3.31
C TRP A 319 6.48 5.31 4.61
N ILE A 320 7.59 6.04 4.70
CA ILE A 320 8.38 6.14 5.93
C ILE A 320 7.55 6.82 7.02
N ASN A 321 6.86 7.92 6.70
CA ASN A 321 6.01 8.61 7.67
C ASN A 321 4.79 7.76 8.08
N LEU A 322 4.24 6.94 7.18
CA LEU A 322 3.23 5.95 7.53
C LEU A 322 3.78 4.89 8.50
N MET A 323 5.00 4.39 8.28
CA MET A 323 5.62 3.37 9.14
C MET A 323 6.00 3.91 10.53
N LYS A 324 6.21 5.23 10.68
CA LYS A 324 6.39 5.87 11.99
C LYS A 324 5.10 5.93 12.82
N MET A 325 3.94 5.79 12.20
CA MET A 325 2.64 5.84 12.89
C MET A 325 2.40 4.57 13.72
N PRO A 326 1.52 4.64 14.76
CA PRO A 326 1.15 3.45 15.51
C PRO A 326 0.29 2.50 14.64
N LEU A 327 0.94 1.49 14.05
CA LEU A 327 0.29 0.47 13.23
C LEU A 327 -0.34 -0.64 14.08
N THR A 328 -1.50 -1.15 13.66
CA THR A 328 -2.06 -2.39 14.22
C THR A 328 -1.34 -3.61 13.64
N GLU A 329 -1.42 -4.76 14.32
CA GLU A 329 -0.76 -5.99 13.86
C GLU A 329 -1.24 -6.44 12.46
N GLU A 330 -2.52 -6.25 12.15
CA GLU A 330 -3.08 -6.56 10.83
C GLU A 330 -2.53 -5.65 9.73
N MET A 331 -2.45 -4.34 10.01
CA MET A 331 -1.86 -3.37 9.09
C MET A 331 -0.38 -3.68 8.86
N TYR A 332 0.33 -4.03 9.92
CA TYR A 332 1.74 -4.43 9.85
C TYR A 332 1.95 -5.63 8.92
N LYS A 333 1.16 -6.69 9.10
CA LYS A 333 1.20 -7.89 8.24
C LYS A 333 0.85 -7.55 6.79
N ARG A 334 -0.14 -6.68 6.54
CA ARG A 334 -0.52 -6.25 5.19
C ARG A 334 0.61 -5.50 4.50
N ILE A 335 1.26 -4.56 5.19
CA ILE A 335 2.42 -3.81 4.67
C ILE A 335 3.55 -4.77 4.30
N LEU A 336 3.95 -5.67 5.21
CA LEU A 336 5.02 -6.63 4.93
C LEU A 336 4.68 -7.58 3.77
N LEU A 337 3.40 -7.92 3.58
CA LEU A 337 2.96 -8.79 2.49
C LEU A 337 3.22 -8.15 1.12
N ILE A 338 2.96 -6.85 0.97
CA ILE A 338 3.10 -6.10 -0.28
C ILE A 338 4.49 -5.49 -0.49
N LEU A 339 5.29 -5.39 0.58
CA LEU A 339 6.55 -4.65 0.62
C LEU A 339 7.51 -4.99 -0.54
N HIS A 340 7.85 -6.27 -0.69
CA HIS A 340 8.82 -6.75 -1.67
C HIS A 340 8.45 -6.44 -3.13
N LYS A 341 7.17 -6.63 -3.53
CA LYS A 341 6.73 -6.46 -4.93
C LYS A 341 6.25 -5.05 -5.27
N ARG A 342 5.65 -4.34 -4.33
CA ARG A 342 4.94 -3.07 -4.60
C ARG A 342 5.56 -1.84 -3.96
N ILE A 343 6.43 -2.00 -2.97
CA ILE A 343 7.00 -0.86 -2.24
C ILE A 343 8.48 -0.70 -2.60
N LEU A 344 9.28 -1.76 -2.47
CA LEU A 344 10.74 -1.70 -2.69
C LEU A 344 11.15 -1.16 -4.08
N PRO A 345 10.51 -1.55 -5.21
CA PRO A 345 10.93 -1.08 -6.54
C PRO A 345 10.76 0.44 -6.78
N HIS A 346 9.81 1.05 -6.07
CA HIS A 346 9.44 2.45 -6.25
C HIS A 346 10.07 3.39 -5.21
N MET A 347 10.80 2.85 -4.24
CA MET A 347 11.57 3.63 -3.27
C MET A 347 12.80 4.26 -3.93
N HIS A 348 13.16 5.48 -3.52
CA HIS A 348 14.41 6.10 -3.94
C HIS A 348 15.62 5.47 -3.24
N GLU A 349 15.47 5.23 -1.92
CA GLU A 349 16.49 4.62 -1.06
C GLU A 349 15.88 3.50 -0.21
N PRO A 350 15.74 2.29 -0.76
CA PRO A 350 15.15 1.14 -0.06
C PRO A 350 15.97 0.68 1.17
N LYS A 351 17.25 1.08 1.25
CA LYS A 351 18.14 0.80 2.40
C LYS A 351 17.60 1.34 3.73
N LEU A 352 16.80 2.42 3.71
CA LEU A 352 16.19 3.00 4.91
C LEU A 352 15.24 2.04 5.64
N LEU A 353 14.76 0.99 4.95
CA LEU A 353 13.86 -0.01 5.53
C LEU A 353 14.61 -1.19 6.15
N MET A 354 15.94 -1.22 6.08
CA MET A 354 16.75 -2.32 6.62
C MET A 354 16.55 -2.48 8.12
N ASP A 355 16.61 -1.37 8.87
CA ASP A 355 16.41 -1.39 10.33
C ASP A 355 15.00 -1.86 10.69
N PHE A 356 14.00 -1.32 10.00
CA PHE A 356 12.60 -1.72 10.16
C PHE A 356 12.38 -3.21 9.86
N LEU A 357 12.95 -3.73 8.79
CA LEU A 357 12.84 -5.13 8.41
C LEU A 357 13.62 -6.04 9.36
N THR A 358 14.77 -5.61 9.85
CA THR A 358 15.57 -6.31 10.84
C THR A 358 14.82 -6.43 12.16
N ASP A 359 14.23 -5.34 12.63
CA ASP A 359 13.38 -5.36 13.83
C ASP A 359 12.16 -6.25 13.62
N SER A 360 11.48 -6.13 12.47
CA SER A 360 10.36 -7.01 12.10
C SER A 360 10.74 -8.48 12.10
N TYR A 361 11.95 -8.78 11.64
CA TYR A 361 12.47 -10.14 11.56
C TYR A 361 12.83 -10.68 12.95
N ASN A 362 13.32 -9.83 13.85
CA ASN A 362 13.69 -10.20 15.21
C ASN A 362 12.48 -10.45 16.13
N VAL A 363 11.31 -9.83 15.87
CA VAL A 363 10.08 -10.00 16.66
C VAL A 363 9.61 -11.46 16.75
N GLY A 364 9.79 -12.26 15.71
CA GLY A 364 9.41 -13.67 15.66
C GLY A 364 7.99 -13.93 15.11
N GLY A 365 7.70 -15.20 14.83
CA GLY A 365 6.38 -15.67 14.41
C GLY A 365 6.01 -15.30 12.96
N ALA A 366 4.73 -15.04 12.72
CA ALA A 366 4.22 -14.76 11.37
C ALA A 366 4.82 -13.49 10.74
N VAL A 367 5.13 -12.48 11.56
CA VAL A 367 5.70 -11.21 11.12
C VAL A 367 7.09 -11.41 10.51
N SER A 368 7.94 -12.21 11.16
CA SER A 368 9.28 -12.53 10.66
C SER A 368 9.24 -13.26 9.32
N LEU A 369 8.29 -14.18 9.12
CA LEU A 369 8.12 -14.91 7.85
C LEU A 369 7.77 -13.95 6.70
N LEU A 370 6.97 -12.92 6.97
CA LEU A 370 6.61 -11.93 5.95
C LEU A 370 7.79 -10.99 5.68
N ALA A 371 8.47 -10.52 6.73
CA ALA A 371 9.63 -9.65 6.63
C ALA A 371 10.79 -10.29 5.85
N LEU A 372 10.95 -11.62 5.93
CA LEU A 372 12.01 -12.37 5.25
C LEU A 372 12.03 -12.14 3.73
N ASN A 373 10.87 -11.97 3.07
CA ASN A 373 10.83 -11.64 1.64
C ASN A 373 11.43 -10.26 1.36
N GLY A 374 11.06 -9.25 2.15
CA GLY A 374 11.58 -7.90 2.00
C GLY A 374 13.07 -7.83 2.31
N LEU A 375 13.51 -8.51 3.38
CA LEU A 375 14.92 -8.58 3.77
C LEU A 375 15.75 -9.26 2.68
N PHE A 376 15.27 -10.36 2.11
CA PHE A 376 15.96 -11.04 1.02
C PHE A 376 16.12 -10.17 -0.23
N THR A 377 15.07 -9.45 -0.64
CA THR A 377 15.17 -8.50 -1.75
C THR A 377 16.21 -7.42 -1.46
N LEU A 378 16.30 -6.91 -0.23
CA LEU A 378 17.35 -5.98 0.17
C LEU A 378 18.76 -6.59 0.14
N ILE A 379 18.90 -7.86 0.54
CA ILE A 379 20.19 -8.57 0.50
C ILE A 379 20.65 -8.75 -0.96
N VAL A 380 19.77 -9.19 -1.85
CA VAL A 380 20.13 -9.49 -3.25
C VAL A 380 20.28 -8.24 -4.12
N ASP A 381 19.34 -7.31 -4.04
CA ASP A 381 19.33 -6.16 -4.95
C ASP A 381 20.22 -5.02 -4.45
N HIS A 382 20.45 -4.94 -3.14
CA HIS A 382 21.22 -3.85 -2.52
C HIS A 382 22.48 -4.30 -1.79
N ASN A 383 22.86 -5.59 -1.88
CA ASN A 383 24.06 -6.18 -1.27
C ASN A 383 24.21 -5.80 0.21
N LEU A 384 23.10 -5.83 0.94
CA LEU A 384 23.09 -5.61 2.39
C LEU A 384 23.33 -6.95 3.09
N ASP A 385 24.31 -7.00 3.98
CA ASP A 385 24.60 -8.21 4.76
C ASP A 385 23.79 -8.22 6.06
N TYR A 386 23.17 -9.36 6.35
CA TYR A 386 22.55 -9.64 7.64
C TYR A 386 23.44 -10.63 8.42
N PRO A 387 23.93 -10.28 9.61
CA PRO A 387 24.79 -11.16 10.39
C PRO A 387 24.04 -12.45 10.79
N ASP A 388 24.73 -13.59 10.72
CA ASP A 388 24.20 -14.89 11.18
C ASP A 388 22.83 -15.29 10.60
N PHE A 389 22.59 -14.93 9.34
CA PHE A 389 21.34 -15.19 8.62
C PHE A 389 20.83 -16.63 8.76
N TYR A 390 21.70 -17.63 8.59
CA TYR A 390 21.30 -19.05 8.64
C TYR A 390 20.97 -19.53 10.06
N ILE A 391 21.63 -19.00 11.09
CA ILE A 391 21.31 -19.32 12.50
C ILE A 391 19.91 -18.80 12.81
N LYS A 392 19.61 -17.55 12.43
CA LYS A 392 18.28 -16.98 12.65
C LYS A 392 17.22 -17.68 11.80
N LEU A 393 17.51 -18.03 10.56
CA LEU A 393 16.63 -18.82 9.69
C LEU A 393 16.32 -20.20 10.28
N TYR A 394 17.31 -20.85 10.90
CA TYR A 394 17.12 -22.12 11.58
C TYR A 394 16.25 -21.97 12.83
N SER A 395 16.48 -20.92 13.64
CA SER A 395 15.63 -20.60 14.79
C SER A 395 14.17 -20.29 14.40
N LEU A 396 13.95 -19.74 13.20
CA LEU A 396 12.63 -19.40 12.69
C LEU A 396 11.82 -20.64 12.31
N LEU A 397 12.46 -21.77 12.03
CA LEU A 397 11.77 -23.06 11.82
C LEU A 397 11.24 -23.59 13.16
N ASP A 398 10.14 -23.01 13.61
CA ASP A 398 9.39 -23.44 14.78
C ASP A 398 8.21 -24.34 14.39
N ARG A 399 7.53 -24.88 15.41
CA ARG A 399 6.30 -25.67 15.22
C ARG A 399 5.21 -24.85 14.54
N ASN A 400 5.14 -23.55 14.79
CA ASN A 400 4.06 -22.69 14.32
C ASN A 400 4.14 -22.45 12.81
N VAL A 401 5.34 -22.34 12.21
CA VAL A 401 5.53 -22.08 10.77
C VAL A 401 4.72 -23.03 9.90
N MET A 402 4.62 -24.30 10.28
CA MET A 402 3.90 -25.32 9.51
C MET A 402 2.38 -25.10 9.49
N HIS A 403 1.86 -24.37 10.49
CA HIS A 403 0.45 -24.03 10.64
C HIS A 403 0.11 -22.61 10.15
N VAL A 404 1.10 -21.78 9.78
CA VAL A 404 0.86 -20.41 9.30
C VAL A 404 0.33 -20.41 7.86
N LYS A 405 -0.63 -19.52 7.58
CA LYS A 405 -1.21 -19.31 6.23
C LYS A 405 -0.18 -19.02 5.14
N TYR A 406 0.91 -18.32 5.48
CA TYR A 406 1.93 -17.84 4.55
C TYR A 406 3.09 -18.83 4.31
N ARG A 407 2.95 -20.07 4.78
CA ARG A 407 3.96 -21.13 4.65
C ARG A 407 4.47 -21.37 3.23
N SER A 408 3.60 -21.35 2.21
CA SER A 408 4.03 -21.59 0.83
C SER A 408 5.04 -20.54 0.36
N ARG A 409 4.81 -19.27 0.71
CA ARG A 409 5.73 -18.17 0.38
C ARG A 409 7.07 -18.35 1.11
N PHE A 410 7.03 -18.79 2.36
CA PHE A 410 8.23 -19.10 3.12
C PHE A 410 9.03 -20.26 2.51
N PHE A 411 8.38 -21.36 2.11
CA PHE A 411 9.08 -22.50 1.50
C PHE A 411 9.69 -22.18 0.14
N ARG A 412 9.07 -21.30 -0.67
CA ARG A 412 9.69 -20.79 -1.92
C ARG A 412 11.00 -20.06 -1.63
N LEU A 413 11.02 -19.21 -0.59
CA LEU A 413 12.25 -18.53 -0.17
C LEU A 413 13.27 -19.49 0.43
N LEU A 414 12.82 -20.44 1.26
CA LEU A 414 13.69 -21.40 1.91
C LEU A 414 14.39 -22.29 0.87
N GLU A 415 13.68 -22.69 -0.20
CA GLU A 415 14.29 -23.39 -1.34
C GLU A 415 15.38 -22.52 -1.96
N LEU A 416 15.10 -21.24 -2.20
CA LEU A 416 16.08 -20.31 -2.77
C LEU A 416 17.32 -20.20 -1.86
N PHE A 417 17.17 -19.99 -0.56
CA PHE A 417 18.30 -19.85 0.38
C PHE A 417 19.15 -21.12 0.43
N LEU A 418 18.51 -22.28 0.56
CA LEU A 418 19.23 -23.56 0.62
C LEU A 418 19.71 -24.04 -0.76
N SER A 419 19.33 -23.35 -1.84
CA SER A 419 19.88 -23.56 -3.18
C SER A 419 21.19 -22.81 -3.45
N SER A 420 21.79 -22.17 -2.43
CA SER A 420 23.14 -21.62 -2.56
C SER A 420 24.20 -22.74 -2.63
N ALA A 421 25.23 -22.58 -3.45
CA ALA A 421 26.30 -23.57 -3.62
C ALA A 421 27.35 -23.55 -2.49
N TYR A 422 27.41 -22.46 -1.72
CA TYR A 422 28.47 -22.22 -0.71
C TYR A 422 28.10 -22.72 0.69
N LEU A 423 27.04 -23.53 0.82
CA LEU A 423 26.56 -23.98 2.12
C LEU A 423 27.25 -25.27 2.58
N PRO A 424 27.77 -25.31 3.83
CA PRO A 424 28.33 -26.52 4.40
C PRO A 424 27.29 -27.64 4.51
N ALA A 425 27.70 -28.89 4.29
CA ALA A 425 26.82 -30.06 4.39
C ALA A 425 26.20 -30.23 5.79
N ALA A 426 26.93 -29.86 6.85
CA ALA A 426 26.44 -29.93 8.23
C ALA A 426 25.23 -29.01 8.46
N LEU A 427 25.26 -27.80 7.90
CA LEU A 427 24.16 -26.84 7.95
C LEU A 427 22.90 -27.45 7.32
N ILE A 428 23.04 -28.01 6.13
CA ILE A 428 21.92 -28.59 5.37
C ILE A 428 21.36 -29.83 6.08
N ALA A 429 22.23 -30.67 6.65
CA ALA A 429 21.81 -31.80 7.48
C ALA A 429 20.97 -31.34 8.68
N ALA A 430 21.35 -30.26 9.36
CA ALA A 430 20.57 -29.68 10.45
C ALA A 430 19.19 -29.20 9.98
N PHE A 431 19.11 -28.50 8.85
CA PHE A 431 17.83 -28.08 8.26
C PHE A 431 16.94 -29.28 7.89
N ILE A 432 17.50 -30.32 7.25
CA ILE A 432 16.76 -31.53 6.88
C ILE A 432 16.21 -32.22 8.13
N LYS A 433 17.06 -32.46 9.14
CA LYS A 433 16.67 -33.18 10.36
C LYS A 433 15.64 -32.39 11.19
N ARG A 434 15.79 -31.07 11.29
CA ARG A 434 14.79 -30.20 11.95
C ARG A 434 13.45 -30.22 11.21
N LEU A 435 13.45 -30.09 9.88
CA LEU A 435 12.23 -30.19 9.08
C LEU A 435 11.56 -31.58 9.20
N ALA A 436 12.35 -32.65 9.25
CA ALA A 436 11.85 -34.01 9.41
C ALA A 436 11.14 -34.21 10.76
N ARG A 437 11.73 -33.78 11.88
CA ARG A 437 11.03 -33.82 13.19
C ARG A 437 9.81 -32.91 13.23
N LEU A 438 9.89 -31.69 12.68
CA LEU A 438 8.73 -30.79 12.62
C LEU A 438 7.57 -31.41 11.82
N SER A 439 7.88 -32.19 10.78
CA SER A 439 6.89 -32.85 9.93
C SER A 439 6.02 -33.89 10.66
N LEU A 440 6.48 -34.44 11.79
CA LEU A 440 5.69 -35.38 12.61
C LEU A 440 4.47 -34.71 13.25
N THR A 441 4.60 -33.44 13.62
CA THR A 441 3.51 -32.65 14.22
C THR A 441 2.77 -31.78 13.21
N ALA A 442 3.22 -31.80 11.95
CA ALA A 442 2.74 -30.91 10.91
C ALA A 442 1.42 -31.42 10.30
N PRO A 443 0.59 -30.51 9.74
CA PRO A 443 -0.57 -30.92 8.95
C PRO A 443 -0.12 -31.67 7.68
N PRO A 444 -0.93 -32.58 7.11
CA PRO A 444 -0.56 -33.29 5.87
C PRO A 444 -0.22 -32.34 4.74
N ALA A 445 -0.90 -31.19 4.71
CA ALA A 445 -0.66 -30.17 3.70
C ALA A 445 0.73 -29.54 3.81
N ALA A 446 1.42 -29.62 4.96
CA ALA A 446 2.82 -29.23 5.13
C ALA A 446 3.74 -30.42 4.82
N SER A 447 3.40 -31.62 5.28
CA SER A 447 4.20 -32.83 5.04
C SER A 447 4.38 -33.13 3.54
N VAL A 448 3.36 -32.85 2.71
CA VAL A 448 3.44 -32.94 1.24
C VAL A 448 4.48 -31.98 0.64
N ILE A 449 4.77 -30.84 1.29
CA ILE A 449 5.81 -29.89 0.85
C ILE A 449 7.18 -30.35 1.35
N ILE A 450 7.27 -30.76 2.62
CA ILE A 450 8.53 -31.11 3.30
C ILE A 450 9.18 -32.35 2.66
N ILE A 451 8.40 -33.37 2.30
CA ILE A 451 8.96 -34.61 1.73
C ILE A 451 9.72 -34.36 0.42
N PRO A 452 9.12 -33.76 -0.63
CA PRO A 452 9.86 -33.39 -1.84
C PRO A 452 10.99 -32.38 -1.60
N PHE A 453 10.83 -31.50 -0.60
CA PHE A 453 11.87 -30.55 -0.20
C PHE A 453 13.13 -31.26 0.32
N ILE A 454 12.96 -32.21 1.25
CA ILE A 454 14.05 -33.04 1.78
C ILE A 454 14.69 -33.85 0.64
N TYR A 455 13.89 -34.43 -0.25
CA TYR A 455 14.40 -35.15 -1.42
C TYR A 455 15.33 -34.28 -2.28
N ASN A 456 14.90 -33.05 -2.60
CA ASN A 456 15.68 -32.12 -3.41
C ASN A 456 17.00 -31.74 -2.72
N LEU A 457 16.99 -31.53 -1.40
CA LEU A 457 18.22 -31.22 -0.64
C LEU A 457 19.19 -32.41 -0.59
N LEU A 458 18.70 -33.61 -0.34
CA LEU A 458 19.52 -34.83 -0.31
C LEU A 458 20.14 -35.12 -1.67
N LYS A 459 19.39 -34.94 -2.77
CA LYS A 459 19.91 -35.15 -4.12
C LYS A 459 20.99 -34.14 -4.48
N ARG A 460 20.87 -32.90 -4.01
CA ARG A 460 21.83 -31.83 -4.23
C ARG A 460 23.11 -31.98 -3.39
N HIS A 461 22.99 -32.50 -2.17
CA HIS A 461 24.09 -32.69 -1.24
C HIS A 461 24.24 -34.19 -0.87
N PRO A 462 24.97 -34.98 -1.68
CA PRO A 462 25.10 -36.43 -1.48
C PRO A 462 25.68 -36.83 -0.12
N THR A 463 26.46 -35.96 0.53
CA THR A 463 26.98 -36.17 1.89
C THR A 463 25.87 -36.33 2.92
N CYS A 464 24.71 -35.69 2.71
CA CYS A 464 23.54 -35.82 3.59
C CYS A 464 22.79 -37.15 3.38
N MET A 465 23.14 -37.94 2.35
CA MET A 465 22.54 -39.27 2.12
C MET A 465 22.89 -40.27 3.23
N ALA A 466 23.98 -40.01 3.96
CA ALA A 466 24.34 -40.75 5.18
C ALA A 466 23.21 -40.77 6.22
N LEU A 467 22.32 -39.76 6.22
CA LEU A 467 21.15 -39.69 7.11
C LEU A 467 20.08 -40.76 6.82
N ILE A 468 20.02 -41.26 5.58
CA ILE A 468 19.10 -42.34 5.19
C ILE A 468 19.79 -43.69 5.33
N HIS A 469 21.05 -43.77 4.90
CA HIS A 469 21.80 -45.02 4.87
C HIS A 469 23.20 -44.81 5.46
N SER A 470 23.38 -45.26 6.70
CA SER A 470 24.67 -45.33 7.38
C SER A 470 25.19 -46.77 7.36
N ASN A 471 26.41 -46.98 6.87
CA ASN A 471 27.05 -48.31 6.87
C ASN A 471 27.45 -48.77 8.28
N THR A 472 27.56 -47.84 9.23
CA THR A 472 27.81 -48.08 10.64
C THR A 472 26.48 -48.21 11.36
N ALA A 473 25.85 -49.39 11.28
CA ALA A 473 24.66 -49.68 12.07
C ALA A 473 25.05 -49.78 13.55
N ILE A 474 24.88 -48.67 14.30
CA ILE A 474 25.09 -48.69 15.74
C ILE A 474 23.79 -49.24 16.37
N SER A 475 23.85 -50.50 16.77
CA SER A 475 22.90 -51.09 17.70
C SER A 475 22.95 -50.29 19.00
N GLU A 476 21.87 -49.58 19.34
CA GLU A 476 21.66 -48.86 20.61
C GLU A 476 22.47 -47.55 20.83
N SER A 477 22.71 -46.73 19.81
CA SER A 477 23.12 -45.33 20.05
C SER A 477 21.92 -44.40 20.21
N GLU A 478 21.88 -43.63 21.30
CA GLU A 478 21.01 -42.46 21.42
C GLU A 478 21.24 -41.50 20.24
N ASP A 479 20.17 -40.94 19.67
CA ASP A 479 20.25 -39.97 18.57
C ASP A 479 21.03 -38.73 19.04
N PRO A 480 22.21 -38.41 18.46
CA PRO A 480 23.04 -37.29 18.90
C PRO A 480 22.42 -35.93 18.58
N PHE A 481 21.33 -35.88 17.80
CA PHE A 481 20.70 -34.64 17.38
C PHE A 481 19.85 -33.99 18.49
N SER A 482 20.30 -32.82 18.92
CA SER A 482 19.57 -31.92 19.83
C SER A 482 18.70 -30.94 19.05
N MET A 483 17.44 -30.81 19.46
CA MET A 483 16.46 -29.91 18.83
C MET A 483 16.45 -28.51 19.41
N ASP A 484 16.89 -28.37 20.66
CA ASP A 484 16.83 -27.11 21.40
C ASP A 484 17.96 -26.17 21.02
N ASP A 485 19.05 -26.72 20.48
CA ASP A 485 20.18 -25.95 19.99
C ASP A 485 19.76 -25.11 18.77
N MET A 486 19.90 -23.80 18.87
CA MET A 486 19.53 -22.86 17.80
C MET A 486 20.65 -22.65 16.78
N ASN A 487 21.86 -23.16 17.07
CA ASN A 487 22.99 -23.11 16.15
C ASN A 487 23.04 -24.37 15.28
N PRO A 488 22.77 -24.29 13.97
CA PRO A 488 22.75 -25.46 13.10
C PRO A 488 24.12 -26.15 12.95
N TYR A 489 25.22 -25.48 13.31
CA TYR A 489 26.57 -26.06 13.31
C TYR A 489 26.83 -26.96 14.52
N GLU A 490 26.12 -26.77 15.63
CA GLU A 490 26.35 -27.46 16.90
C GLU A 490 25.41 -28.66 17.10
N CYS A 491 24.29 -28.75 16.35
CA CYS A 491 23.27 -29.78 16.52
C CYS A 491 23.72 -31.22 16.16
N LYS A 492 24.95 -31.44 15.65
CA LYS A 492 25.50 -32.74 15.22
C LYS A 492 24.55 -33.58 14.33
N ALA A 493 23.77 -32.90 13.48
CA ALA A 493 22.73 -33.56 12.69
C ALA A 493 23.27 -34.60 11.69
N ILE A 494 24.52 -34.49 11.24
CA ILE A 494 25.10 -35.40 10.24
C ILE A 494 25.36 -36.81 10.79
N GLU A 495 25.52 -36.92 12.12
CA GLU A 495 25.73 -38.18 12.83
C GLU A 495 24.39 -38.86 13.19
N SER A 496 23.27 -38.19 12.92
CA SER A 496 21.91 -38.69 13.15
C SER A 496 21.36 -39.46 11.95
N SER A 497 20.19 -40.06 12.10
CA SER A 497 19.43 -40.74 11.04
C SER A 497 17.99 -40.22 10.93
N LEU A 498 17.34 -40.37 9.76
CA LEU A 498 16.00 -39.83 9.48
C LEU A 498 14.86 -40.83 9.76
N TRP A 499 14.70 -41.26 11.01
CA TRP A 499 13.58 -42.12 11.42
C TRP A 499 12.20 -41.47 11.25
N GLU A 500 12.14 -40.14 11.27
CA GLU A 500 10.91 -39.37 11.16
C GLU A 500 10.25 -39.52 9.77
N VAL A 501 11.08 -39.58 8.73
CA VAL A 501 10.61 -39.82 7.36
C VAL A 501 10.10 -41.24 7.21
N GLN A 502 10.78 -42.21 7.84
CA GLN A 502 10.34 -43.60 7.86
C GLN A 502 8.99 -43.75 8.56
N THR A 503 8.74 -43.02 9.65
CA THR A 503 7.43 -43.05 10.34
C THR A 503 6.33 -42.44 9.48
N LEU A 504 6.62 -41.40 8.67
CA LEU A 504 5.67 -40.84 7.72
C LEU A 504 5.23 -41.81 6.61
N THR A 505 5.94 -42.91 6.38
CA THR A 505 5.50 -43.95 5.43
C THR A 505 4.17 -44.60 5.84
N GLN A 506 3.83 -44.57 7.13
CA GLN A 506 2.58 -45.09 7.69
C GLN A 506 1.53 -43.99 7.97
N HIS A 507 1.66 -42.84 7.30
CA HIS A 507 0.72 -41.73 7.47
C HIS A 507 -0.69 -42.08 6.96
N TYR A 508 -1.72 -41.59 7.65
CA TYR A 508 -3.14 -41.89 7.34
C TYR A 508 -3.57 -41.45 5.93
N TYR A 509 -3.01 -40.34 5.45
CA TYR A 509 -3.28 -39.85 4.10
C TYR A 509 -2.37 -40.55 3.08
N ALA A 510 -2.98 -41.30 2.16
CA ALA A 510 -2.28 -42.16 1.20
C ALA A 510 -1.26 -41.42 0.31
N ASN A 511 -1.53 -40.19 -0.09
CA ASN A 511 -0.59 -39.43 -0.93
C ASN A 511 0.69 -39.04 -0.17
N VAL A 512 0.60 -38.75 1.14
CA VAL A 512 1.79 -38.52 1.98
C VAL A 512 2.56 -39.82 2.20
N SER A 513 1.86 -40.93 2.47
CA SER A 513 2.49 -42.25 2.63
C SER A 513 3.25 -42.67 1.36
N THR A 514 2.64 -42.53 0.19
CA THR A 514 3.29 -42.86 -1.10
C THR A 514 4.46 -41.93 -1.41
N LEU A 515 4.36 -40.63 -1.08
CA LEU A 515 5.49 -39.71 -1.18
C LEU A 515 6.62 -40.08 -0.21
N ALA A 516 6.33 -40.50 1.02
CA ALA A 516 7.38 -40.90 1.97
C ALA A 516 8.08 -42.21 1.54
N LYS A 517 7.38 -43.11 0.83
CA LYS A 517 7.99 -44.36 0.31
C LYS A 517 9.08 -44.12 -0.75
N ILE A 518 9.12 -42.95 -1.39
CA ILE A 518 10.18 -42.62 -2.38
C ILE A 518 11.59 -42.69 -1.78
N PHE A 519 11.73 -42.51 -0.46
CA PHE A 519 13.02 -42.59 0.23
C PHE A 519 13.52 -44.02 0.42
N GLY A 520 12.63 -45.02 0.35
CA GLY A 520 12.99 -46.44 0.33
C GLY A 520 13.27 -46.98 -1.07
N GLU A 521 12.94 -46.20 -2.11
CA GLU A 521 13.18 -46.54 -3.52
C GLU A 521 14.47 -45.88 -4.04
N GLN A 522 14.90 -46.27 -5.24
CA GLN A 522 16.08 -45.67 -5.87
C GLN A 522 15.80 -44.23 -6.35
N PHE A 523 16.78 -43.33 -6.16
CA PHE A 523 16.67 -41.91 -6.49
C PHE A 523 16.83 -41.64 -8.00
N LEU A 524 15.85 -42.07 -8.79
CA LEU A 524 15.83 -41.93 -10.26
C LEU A 524 15.42 -40.54 -10.75
N LYS A 525 14.57 -39.83 -9.99
CA LYS A 525 14.12 -38.49 -10.37
C LYS A 525 15.20 -37.43 -10.07
N PRO A 526 15.49 -36.50 -11.00
CA PRO A 526 16.52 -35.48 -10.78
C PRO A 526 16.09 -34.41 -9.77
N LYS A 527 14.84 -33.92 -9.86
CA LYS A 527 14.26 -32.92 -8.95
C LYS A 527 12.74 -33.04 -8.95
N TYR A 528 12.11 -32.77 -7.82
CA TYR A 528 10.67 -32.48 -7.76
C TYR A 528 10.43 -30.98 -7.85
N ASN A 529 9.52 -30.56 -8.72
CA ASN A 529 9.09 -29.17 -8.77
C ASN A 529 8.22 -28.86 -7.55
N LEU A 530 8.68 -27.96 -6.67
CA LEU A 530 7.96 -27.66 -5.44
C LEU A 530 6.66 -26.88 -5.69
N GLU A 531 6.57 -26.07 -6.75
CA GLU A 531 5.36 -25.29 -7.07
C GLU A 531 4.10 -26.16 -7.21
N ASP A 532 4.24 -27.41 -7.65
CA ASP A 532 3.12 -28.36 -7.79
C ASP A 532 2.59 -28.86 -6.42
N PHE A 533 3.44 -28.80 -5.38
CA PHE A 533 3.14 -29.24 -4.02
C PHE A 533 2.84 -28.07 -3.07
N LEU A 534 3.11 -26.84 -3.51
CA LEU A 534 2.82 -25.62 -2.74
C LEU A 534 1.32 -25.29 -2.82
N ASP A 535 0.83 -24.50 -1.86
CA ASP A 535 -0.56 -23.98 -1.82
C ASP A 535 -1.69 -25.00 -1.63
N HIS A 536 -1.38 -26.28 -1.38
CA HIS A 536 -2.38 -27.24 -0.93
C HIS A 536 -2.93 -26.87 0.45
N THR A 537 -4.24 -27.01 0.61
CA THR A 537 -4.96 -26.81 1.87
C THR A 537 -5.89 -28.00 2.12
N TYR A 538 -6.44 -28.12 3.33
CA TYR A 538 -7.44 -29.16 3.60
C TYR A 538 -8.65 -29.06 2.66
N ALA A 539 -9.03 -27.85 2.23
CA ALA A 539 -10.10 -27.65 1.26
C ALA A 539 -9.73 -28.19 -0.13
N THR A 540 -8.50 -27.99 -0.59
CA THR A 540 -8.05 -28.56 -1.87
C THR A 540 -7.98 -30.09 -1.78
N PHE A 541 -7.48 -30.65 -0.69
CA PHE A 541 -7.48 -32.10 -0.49
C PHE A 541 -8.88 -32.70 -0.51
N PHE A 542 -9.83 -32.07 0.19
CA PHE A 542 -11.21 -32.55 0.23
C PHE A 542 -11.88 -32.49 -1.15
N THR A 543 -11.72 -31.39 -1.88
CA THR A 543 -12.25 -31.26 -3.25
C THR A 543 -11.62 -32.28 -4.19
N THR A 544 -10.30 -32.50 -4.11
CA THR A 544 -9.64 -33.53 -4.94
C THR A 544 -10.13 -34.95 -4.66
N GLU A 545 -10.50 -35.26 -3.42
CA GLU A 545 -11.02 -36.59 -3.09
C GLU A 545 -12.49 -36.76 -3.50
N ILE A 546 -13.29 -35.69 -3.48
CA ILE A 546 -14.67 -35.69 -4.00
C ILE A 546 -14.68 -35.87 -5.52
N ASP A 547 -13.83 -35.13 -6.22
CA ASP A 547 -13.75 -35.16 -7.69
C ASP A 547 -13.11 -36.44 -8.22
N ARG A 548 -12.50 -37.23 -7.32
CA ARG A 548 -11.86 -38.49 -7.68
C ARG A 548 -12.90 -39.48 -8.19
N LYS A 549 -12.75 -39.89 -9.45
CA LYS A 549 -13.58 -40.95 -10.04
C LYS A 549 -13.42 -42.24 -9.24
N ARG A 550 -14.52 -42.70 -8.63
CA ARG A 550 -14.58 -43.97 -7.90
C ARG A 550 -14.32 -45.11 -8.88
N LYS A 551 -13.17 -45.76 -8.75
CA LYS A 551 -12.81 -46.92 -9.60
C LYS A 551 -13.39 -48.24 -9.07
N LYS A 552 -13.69 -48.32 -7.78
CA LYS A 552 -14.21 -49.50 -7.09
C LYS A 552 -15.22 -49.08 -6.03
N GLU A 553 -16.17 -49.96 -5.74
CA GLU A 553 -17.09 -49.80 -4.60
C GLU A 553 -16.29 -49.83 -3.28
N PRO A 554 -16.69 -49.04 -2.28
CA PRO A 554 -16.02 -49.03 -0.98
C PRO A 554 -16.21 -50.37 -0.27
N ALA A 555 -15.14 -50.92 0.29
CA ALA A 555 -15.21 -52.13 1.10
C ALA A 555 -15.93 -51.86 2.43
N LEU A 556 -16.73 -52.83 2.89
CA LEU A 556 -17.42 -52.79 4.17
C LEU A 556 -16.70 -53.68 5.19
N ALA A 557 -16.75 -53.30 6.47
CA ALA A 557 -16.24 -54.14 7.55
C ALA A 557 -17.12 -55.39 7.71
N PHE A 558 -16.51 -56.57 7.72
CA PHE A 558 -17.21 -57.86 7.86
C PHE A 558 -17.70 -58.10 9.30
N GLU A 559 -16.90 -57.67 10.28
CA GLU A 559 -17.21 -57.83 11.70
C GLU A 559 -18.06 -56.67 12.20
N LYS A 560 -19.21 -56.99 12.80
CA LYS A 560 -20.05 -56.02 13.49
C LYS A 560 -19.52 -55.83 14.91
N PRO A 561 -19.20 -54.60 15.37
CA PRO A 561 -18.80 -54.37 16.75
C PRO A 561 -19.96 -54.70 17.70
N SER A 562 -19.68 -55.43 18.78
CA SER A 562 -20.68 -55.95 19.73
C SER A 562 -21.25 -54.88 20.68
N THR A 563 -20.56 -53.75 20.86
CA THR A 563 -21.00 -52.61 21.68
C THR A 563 -20.68 -51.28 20.99
N PHE A 564 -21.69 -50.43 20.81
CA PHE A 564 -21.53 -49.08 20.25
C PHE A 564 -21.45 -48.06 21.40
N ILE A 565 -20.29 -47.97 22.05
CA ILE A 565 -19.99 -46.85 22.94
C ILE A 565 -18.65 -46.31 22.48
N TRP A 566 -18.69 -45.25 21.69
CA TRP A 566 -17.52 -44.42 21.45
C TRP A 566 -17.45 -43.45 22.62
N GLU A 567 -16.61 -43.74 23.62
CA GLU A 567 -16.19 -42.72 24.58
C GLU A 567 -15.37 -41.69 23.80
N ILE A 568 -15.92 -40.47 23.68
CA ILE A 568 -15.25 -39.31 23.08
C ILE A 568 -14.26 -38.72 24.09
#